data_AF-A0A1I7HEH1-F1
#
_entry.id   AF-A0A1I7HEH1-F1
#
_cell.length_a   1.000
_cell.length_b   1.000
_cell.length_c   1.000
_cell.angle_alpha   90.00
_cell.angle_beta   90.00
_cell.angle_gamma   90.00
#
_symmetry.space_group_name_H-M   'P 1'
#
loop_
_entity.id
_entity.type
_entity.pdbx_description
1 polymer ?
#
loop_
_entity_poly.entity_id
_entity_poly.type
_entity_poly.pdbx_seq_one_letter_code
_entity_poly.pdbx_strand_id
1 'polypeptide(L)'
;MNEKEMFKGFNEEEIESFKEEVKNKYGSTEAYKESVKKTSKYSKKDWEEINADMNSIFSDIADNMDLGVESKEVQELIEKWRNHINKYHYNCTKEILGSLGQMYVYDERFKNNIDRIKEGLAEFLSKAIEFYCK
;
A
#
# COMPACT_ATOMS: atom_id res chain seq x y z
N MET A 1 6.89 -3.38 11.31
CA MET A 1 7.08 -1.92 11.18
C MET A 1 5.97 -1.22 11.99
N ASN A 2 6.28 -0.68 13.17
CA ASN A 2 5.30 0.13 13.91
C ASN A 2 5.14 1.51 13.23
N GLU A 3 4.19 2.33 13.69
CA GLU A 3 3.97 3.69 13.18
C GLU A 3 5.29 4.48 13.05
N LYS A 4 6.17 4.38 14.06
CA LYS A 4 7.52 4.97 14.06
C LYS A 4 8.45 4.45 12.97
N GLU A 5 8.30 3.21 12.53
CA GLU A 5 9.11 2.66 11.44
C GLU A 5 8.52 2.96 10.06
N MET A 6 7.20 3.03 9.92
CA MET A 6 6.54 3.54 8.70
C MET A 6 6.93 4.99 8.42
N PHE A 7 7.06 5.78 9.48
CA PHE A 7 7.49 7.16 9.40
C PHE A 7 8.99 7.35 9.69
N LYS A 8 9.80 6.29 9.57
CA LYS A 8 11.25 6.38 9.80
C LYS A 8 11.89 7.27 8.75
N GLY A 9 12.26 8.48 9.15
CA GLY A 9 12.77 9.52 8.27
C GLY A 9 11.88 10.77 8.18
N PHE A 10 10.69 10.73 8.78
CA PHE A 10 9.82 11.89 8.96
C PHE A 10 9.90 12.39 10.40
N ASN A 11 9.87 13.70 10.59
CA ASN A 11 9.77 14.33 11.90
C ASN A 11 8.32 14.30 12.44
N GLU A 12 8.13 14.59 13.72
CA GLU A 12 6.80 14.50 14.35
C GLU A 12 5.76 15.44 13.71
N GLU A 13 6.15 16.62 13.23
CA GLU A 13 5.27 17.56 12.53
C GLU A 13 4.83 17.03 11.16
N GLU A 14 5.75 16.40 10.42
CA GLU A 14 5.44 15.75 9.14
C GLU A 14 4.45 14.61 9.36
N ILE A 15 4.67 13.78 10.39
CA ILE A 15 3.78 12.67 10.75
C ILE A 15 2.37 13.17 11.11
N GLU A 16 2.27 14.23 11.90
CA GLU A 16 0.97 14.78 12.30
C GLU A 16 0.26 15.43 11.10
N SER A 17 0.99 16.20 10.28
CA SER A 17 0.47 16.76 9.03
C SER A 17 -0.03 15.67 8.09
N PHE A 18 0.66 14.53 8.00
CA PHE A 18 0.23 13.37 7.22
C PHE A 18 -1.07 12.78 7.76
N LYS A 19 -1.18 12.61 9.08
CA LYS A 19 -2.38 12.08 9.72
C LYS A 19 -3.58 13.00 9.48
N GLU A 20 -3.39 14.30 9.59
CA GLU A 20 -4.41 15.29 9.28
C GLU A 20 -4.81 15.26 7.80
N GLU A 21 -3.85 15.16 6.89
CA GLU A 21 -4.11 15.08 5.44
C GLU A 21 -4.94 13.83 5.10
N VAL A 22 -4.54 12.66 5.60
CA VAL A 22 -5.26 11.39 5.40
C VAL A 22 -6.66 11.47 6.01
N LYS A 23 -6.79 12.04 7.21
CA LYS A 23 -8.09 12.23 7.86
C LYS A 23 -8.98 13.22 7.10
N ASN A 24 -8.42 14.29 6.52
CA ASN A 24 -9.17 15.26 5.73
C ASN A 24 -9.64 14.66 4.40
N LYS A 25 -8.77 13.88 3.73
CA LYS A 25 -9.09 13.25 2.44
C LYS A 25 -10.01 12.03 2.58
N TYR A 26 -9.82 11.21 3.60
CA TYR A 26 -10.47 9.90 3.71
C TYR A 26 -11.22 9.68 5.02
N GLY A 27 -11.18 10.59 5.98
CA GLY A 27 -11.73 10.40 7.33
C GLY A 27 -13.25 10.19 7.39
N SER A 28 -13.98 10.62 6.36
CA SER A 28 -15.41 10.38 6.21
C SER A 28 -15.73 9.02 5.59
N THR A 29 -14.75 8.32 5.00
CA THR A 29 -14.95 7.04 4.33
C THR A 29 -15.10 5.89 5.33
N GLU A 30 -15.94 4.91 4.99
CA GLU A 30 -16.09 3.70 5.80
C GLU A 30 -14.80 2.87 5.84
N ALA A 31 -14.02 2.88 4.74
CA ALA A 31 -12.72 2.24 4.67
C ALA A 31 -11.74 2.79 5.73
N TYR A 32 -11.69 4.11 5.91
CA TYR A 32 -10.86 4.72 6.94
C TYR A 32 -11.31 4.34 8.35
N LYS A 33 -12.62 4.39 8.63
CA LYS A 33 -13.17 4.00 9.94
C LYS A 33 -12.88 2.53 10.27
N GLU A 34 -13.04 1.65 9.29
CA GLU A 34 -12.70 0.22 9.43
C GLU A 34 -11.21 0.05 9.71
N SER A 35 -10.35 0.73 8.93
CA SER A 35 -8.90 0.71 9.11
C SER A 35 -8.50 1.08 10.53
N VAL A 36 -8.99 2.21 11.03
CA VAL A 36 -8.68 2.69 12.39
C VAL A 36 -9.15 1.68 13.45
N LYS A 37 -10.36 1.15 13.30
CA LYS A 37 -10.90 0.15 14.23
C LYS A 37 -10.10 -1.16 14.24
N LYS A 38 -9.59 -1.59 13.09
CA LYS A 38 -8.84 -2.84 12.94
C LYS A 38 -7.41 -2.68 13.43
N THR A 39 -6.72 -1.64 12.96
CA THR A 39 -5.32 -1.35 13.28
C THR A 39 -5.10 -0.94 14.74
N SER A 40 -6.09 -0.34 15.41
CA SER A 40 -6.01 -0.02 16.85
C SER A 40 -5.85 -1.25 17.77
N LYS A 41 -6.10 -2.45 17.25
CA LYS A 41 -5.96 -3.72 17.99
C LYS A 41 -4.62 -4.41 17.74
N TYR A 42 -3.82 -3.95 16.78
CA TYR A 42 -2.58 -4.61 16.41
C TYR A 42 -1.45 -4.26 17.36
N SER A 43 -0.79 -5.30 17.84
CA SER A 43 0.46 -5.21 18.57
C SER A 43 1.62 -4.91 17.62
N LYS A 44 2.78 -4.60 18.19
CA LYS A 44 4.01 -4.43 17.42
C LYS A 44 4.34 -5.69 16.60
N LYS A 45 4.10 -6.88 17.16
CA LYS A 45 4.37 -8.16 16.48
C LYS A 45 3.44 -8.36 15.29
N ASP A 46 2.14 -8.06 15.44
CA ASP A 46 1.19 -8.14 14.33
C ASP A 46 1.65 -7.22 13.18
N TRP A 47 2.11 -6.02 13.50
CA TRP A 47 2.68 -5.11 12.51
C TRP A 47 3.97 -5.63 11.87
N GLU A 48 4.83 -6.34 12.59
CA GLU A 48 6.02 -6.97 11.98
C GLU A 48 5.61 -8.02 10.95
N GLU A 49 4.63 -8.87 11.27
CA GLU A 49 4.09 -9.89 10.35
C GLU A 49 3.40 -9.26 9.13
N ILE A 50 2.53 -8.27 9.33
CA ILE A 50 1.84 -7.55 8.25
C ILE A 50 2.85 -6.93 7.27
N ASN A 51 3.89 -6.28 7.79
CA ASN A 51 4.89 -5.65 6.92
C ASN A 51 5.79 -6.66 6.21
N ALA A 52 6.10 -7.80 6.85
CA ALA A 52 6.83 -8.88 6.21
C ALA A 52 6.03 -9.46 5.02
N ASP A 53 4.73 -9.70 5.23
CA ASP A 53 3.81 -10.15 4.17
C ASP A 53 3.77 -9.15 3.00
N MET A 54 3.63 -7.85 3.30
CA MET A 54 3.65 -6.78 2.28
C MET A 54 4.96 -6.77 1.49
N ASN A 55 6.10 -6.79 2.19
CA ASN A 55 7.42 -6.76 1.56
C ASN A 55 7.65 -7.98 0.67
N SER A 56 7.18 -9.16 1.09
CA SER A 56 7.24 -10.37 0.25
C SER A 56 6.41 -10.20 -1.02
N ILE A 57 5.19 -9.68 -0.92
CA ILE A 57 4.33 -9.44 -2.10
C ILE A 57 5.01 -8.46 -3.06
N PHE A 58 5.56 -7.36 -2.55
CA PHE A 58 6.19 -6.35 -3.41
C PHE A 58 7.49 -6.86 -4.04
N SER A 59 8.25 -7.70 -3.32
CA SER A 59 9.44 -8.37 -3.88
C SER A 59 9.04 -9.36 -4.98
N ASP A 60 7.99 -10.18 -4.75
CA ASP A 60 7.46 -11.09 -5.78
C ASP A 60 7.06 -10.30 -7.04
N ILE A 61 6.42 -9.13 -6.89
CA ILE A 61 6.05 -8.27 -8.02
C ILE A 61 7.30 -7.72 -8.72
N ALA A 62 8.27 -7.24 -7.95
CA ALA A 62 9.54 -6.71 -8.47
C ALA A 62 10.29 -7.73 -9.33
N ASP A 63 10.33 -8.99 -8.88
CA ASP A 63 10.97 -10.11 -9.58
C ASP A 63 10.24 -10.49 -10.88
N ASN A 64 8.95 -10.17 -10.99
CA ASN A 64 8.12 -10.49 -12.16
C ASN A 64 7.83 -9.28 -13.08
N MET A 65 8.48 -8.13 -12.84
CA MET A 65 8.25 -6.92 -13.66
C MET A 65 8.52 -7.14 -15.16
N ASP A 66 9.47 -8.01 -15.51
CA ASP A 66 9.86 -8.28 -16.91
C ASP A 66 8.79 -9.07 -17.68
N LEU A 67 7.84 -9.72 -16.99
CA LEU A 67 6.69 -10.39 -17.62
C LEU A 67 5.65 -9.38 -18.14
N GLY A 68 5.74 -8.12 -17.72
CA GLY A 68 4.80 -7.07 -18.06
C GLY A 68 3.55 -7.06 -17.19
N VAL A 69 2.89 -5.90 -17.14
CA VAL A 69 1.77 -5.61 -16.24
C VAL A 69 0.53 -6.46 -16.51
N GLU A 70 0.39 -6.98 -17.73
CA GLU A 70 -0.78 -7.74 -18.20
C GLU A 70 -0.65 -9.24 -17.94
N SER A 71 0.55 -9.70 -17.58
CA SER A 71 0.81 -11.13 -17.37
C SER A 71 -0.07 -11.68 -16.26
N LYS A 72 -0.48 -12.94 -16.42
CA LYS A 72 -1.35 -13.62 -15.46
C LYS A 72 -0.68 -13.67 -14.08
N GLU A 73 0.61 -13.94 -14.05
CA GLU A 73 1.45 -14.02 -12.86
C GLU A 73 1.45 -12.69 -12.10
N VAL A 74 1.61 -11.55 -12.79
CA VAL A 74 1.56 -10.23 -12.16
C VAL A 74 0.15 -9.92 -11.65
N GLN A 75 -0.89 -10.26 -12.40
CA GLN A 75 -2.27 -10.00 -12.00
C GLN A 75 -2.70 -10.81 -10.78
N GLU A 76 -2.22 -12.05 -10.64
CA GLU A 76 -2.39 -12.86 -9.42
C GLU A 76 -1.68 -12.22 -8.21
N LEU A 77 -0.53 -11.59 -8.42
CA LEU A 77 0.18 -10.85 -7.36
C LEU A 77 -0.54 -9.55 -6.98
N ILE A 78 -1.18 -8.85 -7.92
CA ILE A 78 -2.03 -7.68 -7.61
C ILE A 78 -3.26 -8.10 -6.81
N GLU A 79 -3.86 -9.25 -7.13
CA GLU A 79 -4.95 -9.81 -6.30
C GLU A 79 -4.44 -10.19 -4.90
N LYS A 80 -3.26 -10.82 -4.79
CA LYS A 80 -2.61 -11.10 -3.51
C LYS A 80 -2.41 -9.83 -2.69
N TRP A 81 -1.98 -8.73 -3.33
CA TRP A 81 -1.86 -7.43 -2.70
C TRP A 81 -3.21 -6.88 -2.20
N ARG A 82 -4.24 -6.90 -3.04
CA ARG A 82 -5.59 -6.48 -2.64
C ARG A 82 -6.12 -7.31 -1.47
N ASN A 83 -5.90 -8.62 -1.49
CA ASN A 83 -6.30 -9.54 -0.43
C ASN A 83 -5.54 -9.29 0.87
N HIS A 84 -4.27 -8.92 0.80
CA HIS A 84 -3.50 -8.46 1.95
C HIS A 84 -4.15 -7.21 2.59
N ILE A 85 -4.52 -6.20 1.79
CA ILE A 85 -5.20 -5.00 2.31
C ILE A 85 -6.55 -5.36 2.95
N ASN A 86 -7.37 -6.18 2.27
CA ASN A 86 -8.64 -6.69 2.80
C ASN A 86 -8.45 -7.37 4.17
N LYS A 87 -7.45 -8.24 4.26
CA LYS A 87 -7.17 -9.03 5.45
C LYS A 87 -6.77 -8.16 6.63
N TYR A 88 -5.95 -7.13 6.42
CA TYR A 88 -5.33 -6.42 7.54
C TYR A 88 -5.86 -5.01 7.80
N HIS A 89 -6.45 -4.32 6.82
CA HIS A 89 -6.82 -2.91 6.97
C HIS A 89 -8.33 -2.69 6.85
N TYR A 90 -8.90 -2.85 5.66
CA TYR A 90 -10.30 -2.55 5.38
C TYR A 90 -10.74 -3.25 4.10
N ASN A 91 -12.05 -3.29 3.83
CA ASN A 91 -12.56 -3.77 2.55
C ASN A 91 -12.08 -2.88 1.39
N CYS A 92 -11.00 -3.30 0.73
CA CYS A 92 -10.39 -2.68 -0.42
C CYS A 92 -11.15 -3.10 -1.68
N THR A 93 -12.07 -2.26 -2.13
CA THR A 93 -12.75 -2.43 -3.43
C THR A 93 -11.75 -2.18 -4.57
N LYS A 94 -12.09 -2.58 -5.81
CA LYS A 94 -11.28 -2.25 -6.99
C LYS A 94 -11.14 -0.73 -7.17
N GLU A 95 -12.16 0.05 -6.85
CA GLU A 95 -12.12 1.51 -6.88
C GLU A 95 -11.09 2.09 -5.89
N ILE A 96 -11.10 1.60 -4.64
CA ILE A 96 -10.13 2.01 -3.63
C ILE A 96 -8.72 1.58 -4.05
N LEU A 97 -8.56 0.35 -4.55
CA LEU A 97 -7.27 -0.13 -5.03
C LEU A 97 -6.74 0.73 -6.18
N GLY A 98 -7.59 1.08 -7.16
CA GLY A 98 -7.23 1.97 -8.25
C GLY A 98 -6.75 3.34 -7.76
N SER A 99 -7.45 3.90 -6.77
CA SER A 99 -7.05 5.17 -6.13
C SER A 99 -5.70 5.06 -5.41
N LEU A 100 -5.42 3.93 -4.76
CA LEU A 100 -4.11 3.67 -4.14
C LEU A 100 -3.00 3.56 -5.18
N GLY A 101 -3.26 2.87 -6.30
CA GLY A 101 -2.31 2.77 -7.41
C GLY A 101 -1.87 4.14 -7.93
N GLN A 102 -2.83 5.05 -8.15
CA GLN A 102 -2.53 6.44 -8.55
C GLN A 102 -1.72 7.19 -7.49
N MET A 103 -2.05 6.99 -6.20
CA MET A 103 -1.34 7.64 -5.10
C MET A 103 0.14 7.24 -5.03
N TYR A 104 0.48 5.97 -5.32
CA TYR A 104 1.86 5.47 -5.30
C TYR A 104 2.82 6.22 -6.23
N VAL A 105 2.31 6.85 -7.29
CA VAL A 105 3.11 7.63 -8.24
C VAL A 105 2.89 9.14 -8.11
N TYR A 106 1.73 9.57 -7.60
CA TYR A 106 1.40 10.98 -7.43
C TYR A 106 2.19 11.63 -6.29
N ASP A 107 2.41 10.91 -5.20
CA ASP A 107 3.18 11.40 -4.05
C ASP A 107 4.59 10.81 -4.07
N GLU A 108 5.59 11.68 -4.27
CA GLU A 108 7.00 11.29 -4.35
C GLU A 108 7.49 10.53 -3.12
N ARG A 109 6.88 10.74 -1.95
CA ARG A 109 7.26 10.05 -0.70
C ARG A 109 6.91 8.56 -0.79
N PHE A 110 5.74 8.25 -1.32
CA PHE A 110 5.32 6.86 -1.56
C PHE A 110 6.13 6.23 -2.68
N LYS A 111 6.30 6.95 -3.80
CA LYS A 111 7.10 6.51 -4.93
C LYS A 111 8.52 6.11 -4.49
N ASN A 112 9.22 7.03 -3.83
CA ASN A 112 10.59 6.82 -3.37
C ASN A 112 10.69 5.69 -2.34
N ASN A 113 9.67 5.47 -1.50
CA ASN A 113 9.70 4.38 -0.54
C ASN A 113 9.52 3.01 -1.21
N ILE A 114 8.62 2.92 -2.20
CA ILE A 114 8.39 1.69 -2.96
C ILE A 114 9.59 1.36 -3.85
N ASP A 115 10.14 2.36 -4.54
CA ASP A 115 11.27 2.18 -5.47
C ASP A 115 12.58 1.79 -4.77
N ARG A 116 12.65 1.84 -3.43
CA ARG A 116 13.75 1.23 -2.65
C ARG A 116 13.84 -0.29 -2.81
N ILE A 117 12.74 -0.95 -3.17
CA ILE A 117 12.71 -2.40 -3.40
C ILE A 117 13.32 -2.71 -4.77
N LYS A 118 12.83 -2.02 -5.81
CA LYS A 118 13.37 -2.07 -7.18
C LYS A 118 13.00 -0.77 -7.88
N GLU A 119 13.94 -0.19 -8.61
CA GLU A 119 13.72 1.04 -9.36
C GLU A 119 12.54 0.88 -10.34
N GLY A 120 11.61 1.84 -10.33
CA GLY A 120 10.41 1.83 -11.19
C GLY A 120 9.27 0.93 -10.71
N LEU A 121 9.39 0.29 -9.55
CA LEU A 121 8.35 -0.59 -9.01
C LEU A 121 7.04 0.17 -8.72
N ALA A 122 7.11 1.41 -8.23
CA ALA A 122 5.92 2.23 -7.96
C ALA A 122 5.10 2.48 -9.24
N GLU A 123 5.76 2.82 -10.33
CA GLU A 123 5.11 3.02 -11.63
C GLU A 123 4.53 1.73 -12.18
N PHE A 124 5.25 0.62 -12.02
CA PHE A 124 4.78 -0.69 -12.43
C PHE A 124 3.53 -1.12 -11.65
N LEU A 125 3.54 -0.98 -10.32
CA LEU A 125 2.39 -1.25 -9.45
C LEU A 125 1.18 -0.42 -9.85
N SER A 126 1.35 0.89 -10.08
CA SER A 126 0.25 1.76 -10.52
C SER A 126 -0.40 1.25 -11.80
N LYS A 127 0.40 0.88 -12.82
CA LYS A 127 -0.10 0.37 -14.10
C LYS A 127 -0.73 -1.02 -13.98
N ALA A 128 -0.13 -1.92 -13.21
CA ALA A 128 -0.65 -3.26 -12.98
C ALA A 128 -1.99 -3.23 -12.22
N ILE A 129 -2.12 -2.34 -11.24
CA ILE A 129 -3.37 -2.07 -10.53
C ILE A 129 -4.42 -1.47 -11.48
N GLU A 130 -4.04 -0.51 -12.32
CA GLU A 130 -4.95 0.06 -13.32
C GLU A 130 -5.52 -1.02 -14.25
N PHE A 131 -4.68 -1.96 -14.69
CA PHE A 131 -5.13 -3.11 -15.48
C PHE A 131 -6.06 -4.03 -14.69
N TYR A 132 -5.71 -4.39 -13.45
CA TYR A 132 -6.54 -5.25 -12.59
C TYR A 132 -7.93 -4.68 -12.30
N CYS A 133 -8.01 -3.35 -12.18
CA CYS A 133 -9.24 -2.65 -11.82
C CYS A 133 -10.19 -2.40 -13.00
N LYS A 134 -9.72 -2.59 -14.24
CA LYS A 134 -10.58 -2.65 -15.43
C LYS A 134 -11.48 -3.89 -15.39
#